data_AF-A0A7S2ARA2-F1
#
_entry.id   AF-A0A7S2ARA2-F1
#
_cell.length_a   1.000
_cell.length_b   1.000
_cell.length_c   1.000
_cell.angle_alpha   90.00
_cell.angle_beta   90.00
_cell.angle_gamma   90.00
#
_symmetry.space_group_name_H-M   'P 1'
#
loop_
_entity.id
_entity.type
_entity.pdbx_description
1 polymer ?
#
loop_
_entity_poly.entity_id
_entity_poly.type
_entity_poly.pdbx_seq_one_letter_code
_entity_poly.pdbx_strand_id
1 'polypeptide(L)'
;GRSSLFRTAEGPAPLAANAPTGDFPGRLSYNLLKLFAYGTYGDYVDEHANAPGTLYPAEPLPEAAIHKLRQLTVLSVVDAHASDRGRSVPYDVLMAAMRGSFATVRQLEAFLVNECMYAGLVTGQLDQERRCLDVASCVHRDLAPDGKTLASLEERLARWLKKTQGVFNTLATNEVQLKTAQTQAASHAARQASAVQQARNAARSLASSGVDDYEGVAHLLGTGAGLGRPKRGRGGVPKHSTG
;
A
#
# COMPACT_ATOMS: atom_id res chain seq x y z
N GLY A 1 35.82 -8.82 25.80
CA GLY A 1 34.95 -8.22 26.84
C GLY A 1 33.74 -7.62 26.16
N ARG A 2 32.54 -7.91 26.70
CA ARG A 2 31.18 -7.55 26.22
C ARG A 2 30.54 -8.49 25.19
N SER A 3 30.25 -9.71 25.65
CA SER A 3 29.30 -10.63 25.02
C SER A 3 28.58 -11.43 26.12
N SER A 4 27.76 -10.76 26.94
CA SER A 4 26.87 -11.45 27.91
C SER A 4 25.76 -10.55 28.48
N LEU A 5 24.92 -9.94 27.64
CA LEU A 5 23.75 -9.17 28.12
C LEU A 5 22.39 -9.63 27.57
N PHE A 6 22.31 -10.79 26.93
CA PHE A 6 21.04 -11.50 26.81
C PHE A 6 21.01 -12.61 27.86
N ARG A 7 20.77 -12.19 29.11
CA ARG A 7 20.25 -13.09 30.13
C ARG A 7 18.91 -13.57 29.60
N THR A 8 18.80 -14.86 29.31
CA THR A 8 17.55 -15.58 29.10
C THR A 8 16.69 -15.40 30.34
N ALA A 9 15.92 -14.32 30.37
CA ALA A 9 14.74 -14.27 31.20
C ALA A 9 13.79 -15.29 30.57
N GLU A 10 13.65 -16.45 31.22
CA GLU A 10 12.50 -17.31 31.03
C GLU A 10 11.26 -16.40 31.07
N GLY A 11 10.66 -16.17 29.90
CA GLY A 11 9.41 -15.46 29.83
C GLY A 11 8.38 -16.24 30.67
N PRO A 12 7.47 -15.54 31.36
CA PRO A 12 6.40 -16.24 32.05
C PRO A 12 5.69 -17.15 31.03
N ALA A 13 5.49 -18.41 31.44
CA ALA A 13 4.84 -19.43 30.64
C ALA A 13 3.59 -18.85 29.93
N PRO A 14 3.34 -19.21 28.66
CA PRO A 14 2.17 -18.71 27.95
C PRO A 14 0.92 -19.08 28.76
N LEU A 15 0.20 -18.07 29.23
CA LEU A 15 -1.10 -18.17 29.93
C LEU A 15 -2.23 -18.69 29.01
N ALA A 16 -1.90 -19.47 27.99
CA ALA A 16 -2.82 -19.94 26.96
C ALA A 16 -2.57 -21.43 26.64
N ALA A 17 -2.85 -22.29 27.62
CA ALA A 17 -3.05 -23.72 27.36
C ALA A 17 -4.04 -24.41 28.31
N ASN A 18 -4.48 -23.74 29.39
CA ASN A 18 -5.46 -24.27 30.33
C ASN A 18 -6.77 -23.48 30.24
N ALA A 19 -7.44 -23.51 29.08
CA ALA A 19 -8.88 -23.32 29.13
C ALA A 19 -9.45 -24.57 29.83
N PRO A 20 -10.22 -24.44 30.93
CA PRO A 20 -10.83 -25.60 31.54
C PRO A 20 -11.77 -26.21 30.49
N THR A 21 -11.41 -27.39 30.00
CA THR A 21 -12.25 -28.22 29.13
C THR A 21 -13.39 -28.89 29.91
N GLY A 22 -13.46 -28.67 31.23
CA GLY A 22 -14.58 -29.07 32.08
C GLY A 22 -15.71 -28.05 32.09
N ASP A 23 -16.91 -28.51 32.44
CA ASP A 23 -18.06 -27.65 32.70
C ASP A 23 -17.82 -26.89 34.01
N PHE A 24 -17.44 -25.61 33.91
CA PHE A 24 -17.22 -24.74 35.08
C PHE A 24 -18.34 -23.70 35.20
N PRO A 25 -18.76 -23.37 36.43
CA PRO A 25 -19.75 -22.33 36.67
C PRO A 25 -19.16 -20.99 36.21
N GLY A 26 -19.55 -20.54 35.01
CA GLY A 26 -18.97 -19.37 34.34
C GLY A 26 -18.47 -19.63 32.92
N ARG A 27 -18.55 -20.87 32.41
CA ARG A 27 -18.16 -21.22 31.03
C ARG A 27 -18.85 -20.36 29.98
N LEU A 28 -20.15 -20.11 30.15
CA LEU A 28 -20.93 -19.25 29.25
C LEU A 28 -20.43 -17.80 29.26
N SER A 29 -20.14 -17.24 30.44
CA SER A 29 -19.60 -15.88 30.57
C SER A 29 -18.20 -15.75 29.98
N TYR A 30 -17.36 -16.79 30.16
CA TYR A 30 -16.03 -16.84 29.55
C TYR A 30 -16.10 -16.91 28.02
N ASN A 31 -16.98 -17.75 27.47
CA ASN A 31 -17.20 -17.83 26.03
C ASN A 31 -17.75 -16.51 25.48
N LEU A 32 -18.66 -15.86 26.21
CA LEU A 32 -19.17 -14.54 25.85
C LEU A 32 -18.05 -13.51 25.83
N LEU A 33 -17.17 -13.47 26.84
CA LEU A 33 -16.01 -12.59 26.85
C LEU A 33 -15.10 -12.87 25.64
N LYS A 34 -14.86 -14.14 25.32
CA LYS A 34 -14.06 -14.54 24.15
C LYS A 34 -14.70 -14.08 22.84
N LEU A 35 -16.03 -14.13 22.73
CA LEU A 35 -16.77 -13.62 21.59
C LEU A 35 -16.59 -12.10 21.45
N PHE A 36 -16.72 -11.33 22.53
CA PHE A 36 -16.49 -9.87 22.49
C PHE A 36 -15.03 -9.51 22.22
N ALA A 37 -14.08 -10.25 22.78
CA ALA A 37 -12.66 -9.98 22.60
C ALA A 37 -12.17 -10.34 21.18
N TYR A 38 -12.59 -11.49 20.63
CA TYR A 38 -11.98 -12.05 19.42
C TYR A 38 -12.98 -12.48 18.34
N GLY A 39 -14.25 -12.71 18.68
CA GLY A 39 -15.26 -13.20 17.76
C GLY A 39 -16.04 -12.08 17.06
N THR A 40 -16.94 -12.46 16.16
CA THR A 40 -17.74 -11.55 15.36
C THR A 40 -19.23 -11.78 15.60
N TYR A 41 -20.07 -10.85 15.14
CA TYR A 41 -21.52 -11.02 15.16
C TYR A 41 -21.95 -12.26 14.38
N GLY A 42 -21.25 -12.61 13.29
CA GLY A 42 -21.48 -13.85 12.56
C GLY A 42 -21.30 -15.09 13.44
N ASP A 43 -20.24 -15.14 14.23
CA ASP A 43 -19.96 -16.27 15.12
C ASP A 43 -21.06 -16.45 16.19
N TYR A 44 -21.65 -15.35 16.65
CA TYR A 44 -22.80 -15.39 17.57
C TYR A 44 -24.05 -15.96 16.89
N VAL A 45 -24.39 -15.45 15.70
CA VAL A 45 -25.60 -15.85 14.97
C VAL A 45 -25.53 -17.32 14.56
N ASP A 46 -24.39 -17.76 14.04
CA ASP A 46 -24.22 -19.14 13.56
C ASP A 46 -24.29 -20.13 14.73
N GLU A 47 -23.66 -19.82 15.87
CA GLU A 47 -23.69 -20.69 17.03
C GLU A 47 -25.06 -20.71 17.73
N HIS A 48 -25.72 -19.55 17.84
CA HIS A 48 -27.07 -19.46 18.42
C HIS A 48 -28.10 -20.22 17.58
N ALA A 49 -27.93 -20.23 16.25
CA ALA A 49 -28.77 -21.00 15.34
C ALA A 49 -28.52 -22.52 15.40
N ASN A 50 -27.25 -22.95 15.52
CA ASN A 50 -26.88 -24.36 15.47
C ASN A 50 -27.02 -25.08 16.82
N ALA A 51 -26.67 -24.41 17.92
CA ALA A 51 -26.62 -25.02 19.25
C ALA A 51 -26.96 -24.00 20.35
N PRO A 52 -28.24 -23.61 20.51
CA PRO A 52 -28.64 -22.68 21.55
C PRO A 52 -28.35 -23.26 22.95
N GLY A 53 -27.65 -22.49 23.80
CA GLY A 53 -27.37 -22.86 25.19
C GLY A 53 -26.07 -23.64 25.43
N THR A 54 -25.30 -24.01 24.40
CA THR A 54 -24.04 -24.77 24.57
C THR A 54 -22.83 -23.86 24.82
N LEU A 55 -22.62 -22.85 23.97
CA LEU A 55 -21.50 -21.89 24.09
C LEU A 55 -21.93 -20.55 24.69
N TYR A 56 -23.14 -20.10 24.39
CA TYR A 56 -23.71 -18.84 24.85
C TYR A 56 -25.02 -19.09 25.60
N PRO A 57 -25.50 -18.12 26.41
CA PRO A 57 -26.82 -18.20 27.02
C PRO A 57 -27.90 -18.50 25.95
N ALA A 58 -28.87 -19.35 26.29
CA ALA A 58 -29.98 -19.69 25.40
C ALA A 58 -30.88 -18.46 25.12
N GLU A 59 -31.02 -17.60 26.12
CA GLU A 59 -31.70 -16.31 26.00
C GLU A 59 -30.95 -15.38 25.04
N PRO A 60 -31.68 -14.63 24.20
CA PRO A 60 -31.07 -13.60 23.35
C PRO A 60 -30.28 -12.59 24.18
N LEU A 61 -29.12 -12.18 23.66
CA LEU A 61 -28.35 -11.10 24.29
C LEU A 61 -29.18 -9.80 24.28
N PRO A 62 -29.01 -8.93 25.30
CA PRO A 62 -29.67 -7.63 25.31
C PRO A 62 -29.23 -6.82 24.08
N GLU A 63 -30.14 -6.02 23.51
CA GLU A 63 -29.87 -5.28 22.26
C GLU A 63 -28.63 -4.39 22.36
N ALA A 64 -28.36 -3.81 23.54
CA ALA A 64 -27.15 -3.03 23.78
C ALA A 64 -25.85 -3.84 23.62
N ALA A 65 -25.86 -5.13 23.99
CA ALA A 65 -24.72 -6.02 23.82
C ALA A 65 -24.57 -6.46 22.35
N ILE A 66 -25.68 -6.75 21.68
CA ILE A 66 -25.69 -7.03 20.23
C ILE A 66 -25.16 -5.82 19.45
N HIS A 67 -25.59 -4.63 19.82
CA HIS A 67 -25.15 -3.38 19.23
C HIS A 67 -23.63 -3.20 19.34
N LYS A 68 -23.06 -3.42 20.52
CA LYS A 68 -21.60 -3.43 20.71
C LYS A 68 -20.90 -4.51 19.90
N LEU A 69 -21.47 -5.70 19.81
CA LEU A 69 -20.90 -6.79 19.02
C LEU A 69 -20.88 -6.45 17.52
N ARG A 70 -21.90 -5.78 17.00
CA ARG A 70 -21.91 -5.23 15.64
C ARG A 70 -20.80 -4.19 15.45
N GLN A 71 -20.63 -3.25 16.39
CA GLN A 71 -19.53 -2.27 16.33
C GLN A 71 -18.15 -2.95 16.27
N LEU A 72 -17.91 -3.94 17.13
CA LEU A 72 -16.64 -4.71 17.16
C LEU A 72 -16.44 -5.55 15.88
N THR A 73 -17.53 -6.00 15.27
CA THR A 73 -17.49 -6.70 13.98
C THR A 73 -17.05 -5.75 12.87
N VAL A 74 -17.54 -4.50 12.84
CA VAL A 74 -17.05 -3.48 11.88
C VAL A 74 -15.54 -3.31 12.03
N LEU A 75 -15.04 -3.16 13.26
CA LEU A 75 -13.60 -2.99 13.50
C LEU A 75 -12.78 -4.17 12.99
N SER A 76 -13.27 -5.39 13.20
CA SER A 76 -12.60 -6.61 12.76
C SER A 76 -12.54 -6.73 11.24
N VAL A 77 -13.64 -6.39 10.56
CA VAL A 77 -13.70 -6.37 9.09
C VAL A 77 -12.76 -5.30 8.53
N VAL A 78 -12.76 -4.12 9.12
CA VAL A 78 -11.89 -3.02 8.72
C VAL A 78 -10.42 -3.39 8.86
N ASP A 79 -9.99 -3.97 9.99
CA ASP A 79 -8.59 -4.38 10.19
C ASP A 79 -8.17 -5.52 9.24
N ALA A 80 -9.05 -6.51 9.03
CA ALA A 80 -8.81 -7.59 8.08
C ALA A 80 -8.64 -7.06 6.64
N HIS A 81 -9.52 -6.14 6.21
CA HIS A 81 -9.43 -5.52 4.89
C HIS A 81 -8.21 -4.62 4.73
N ALA A 82 -7.90 -3.81 5.74
CA ALA A 82 -6.74 -2.93 5.75
C ALA A 82 -5.42 -3.69 5.57
N SER A 83 -5.37 -4.94 6.06
CA SER A 83 -4.19 -5.80 5.97
C SER A 83 -4.04 -6.47 4.60
N ASP A 84 -5.13 -6.79 3.90
CA ASP A 84 -5.12 -7.54 2.63
C ASP A 84 -5.27 -6.64 1.39
N ARG A 85 -6.32 -5.80 1.34
CA ARG A 85 -6.76 -5.11 0.11
C ARG A 85 -6.67 -3.59 0.15
N GLY A 86 -6.27 -3.03 1.30
CA GLY A 86 -6.07 -1.60 1.48
C GLY A 86 -7.19 -0.95 2.29
N ARG A 87 -7.20 0.39 2.29
CA ARG A 87 -8.00 1.20 3.23
C ARG A 87 -9.49 1.34 2.85
N SER A 88 -9.88 0.88 1.66
CA SER A 88 -11.25 0.99 1.16
C SER A 88 -11.98 -0.32 1.38
N VAL A 89 -13.05 -0.29 2.17
CA VAL A 89 -13.85 -1.46 2.54
C VAL A 89 -15.19 -1.43 1.81
N PRO A 90 -15.47 -2.38 0.89
CA PRO A 90 -16.75 -2.44 0.18
C PRO A 90 -17.93 -2.74 1.13
N TYR A 91 -19.08 -2.14 0.84
CA TYR A 91 -20.30 -2.33 1.63
C TYR A 91 -20.79 -3.77 1.59
N ASP A 92 -20.58 -4.49 0.49
CA ASP A 92 -20.99 -5.90 0.39
C ASP A 92 -20.30 -6.77 1.44
N VAL A 93 -19.04 -6.48 1.77
CA VAL A 93 -18.32 -7.23 2.79
C VAL A 93 -18.79 -6.87 4.19
N LEU A 94 -19.05 -5.58 4.45
CA LEU A 94 -19.64 -5.15 5.72
C LEU A 94 -21.04 -5.76 5.92
N MET A 95 -21.89 -5.77 4.89
CA MET A 95 -23.22 -6.37 4.95
C MET A 95 -23.16 -7.89 5.17
N ALA A 96 -22.23 -8.59 4.51
CA ALA A 96 -22.02 -10.02 4.69
C ALA A 96 -21.58 -10.36 6.13
N ALA A 97 -20.66 -9.58 6.69
CA ALA A 97 -20.17 -9.77 8.06
C ALA A 97 -21.26 -9.51 9.13
N MET A 98 -22.26 -8.69 8.80
CA MET A 98 -23.40 -8.39 9.68
C MET A 98 -24.55 -9.40 9.53
N ARG A 99 -24.35 -10.50 8.79
CA ARG A 99 -25.34 -11.58 8.56
C ARG A 99 -26.73 -11.05 8.18
N GLY A 100 -26.79 -10.02 7.34
CA GLY A 100 -28.07 -9.46 6.87
C GLY A 100 -28.87 -8.68 7.91
N SER A 101 -28.24 -8.26 9.03
CA SER A 101 -28.88 -7.41 10.04
C SER A 101 -29.37 -6.05 9.50
N PHE A 102 -28.90 -5.64 8.32
CA PHE A 102 -29.32 -4.42 7.64
C PHE A 102 -30.01 -4.79 6.33
N ALA A 103 -31.25 -4.34 6.16
CA ALA A 103 -32.04 -4.61 4.96
C ALA A 103 -31.64 -3.71 3.77
N THR A 104 -30.95 -2.59 4.04
CA THR A 104 -30.61 -1.60 3.01
C THR A 104 -29.28 -0.93 3.32
N VAL A 105 -28.57 -0.52 2.27
CA VAL A 105 -27.32 0.26 2.37
C VAL A 105 -27.48 1.50 3.26
N ARG A 106 -28.63 2.19 3.18
CA ARG A 106 -28.95 3.34 4.05
C ARG A 106 -28.90 3.02 5.54
N GLN A 107 -29.36 1.84 5.95
CA GLN A 107 -29.31 1.43 7.35
C GLN A 107 -27.88 1.13 7.80
N LEU A 108 -27.07 0.52 6.91
CA LEU A 108 -25.64 0.34 7.15
C LEU A 108 -24.93 1.70 7.28
N GLU A 109 -25.17 2.64 6.36
CA GLU A 109 -24.61 4.00 6.43
C GLU A 109 -25.00 4.70 7.73
N ALA A 110 -26.28 4.63 8.11
CA ALA A 110 -26.76 5.22 9.37
C ALA A 110 -26.07 4.61 10.59
N PHE A 111 -25.89 3.29 10.61
CA PHE A 111 -25.16 2.59 11.66
C PHE A 111 -23.68 3.00 11.70
N LEU A 112 -23.00 3.03 10.55
CA LEU A 112 -21.60 3.44 10.47
C LEU A 112 -21.40 4.86 10.97
N VAL A 113 -22.28 5.79 10.58
CA VAL A 113 -22.19 7.19 10.99
C VAL A 113 -22.52 7.35 12.48
N ASN A 114 -23.69 6.89 12.92
CA ASN A 114 -24.21 7.17 14.26
C ASN A 114 -23.50 6.35 15.34
N GLU A 115 -23.14 5.10 15.03
CA GLU A 115 -22.71 4.14 16.04
C GLU A 115 -21.22 3.84 15.97
N CYS A 116 -20.58 3.98 14.80
CA CYS A 116 -19.13 3.74 14.67
C CYS A 116 -18.32 5.04 14.61
N MET A 117 -18.69 5.97 13.73
CA MET A 117 -17.94 7.20 13.52
C MET A 117 -18.16 8.21 14.63
N TYR A 118 -19.40 8.41 15.05
CA TYR A 118 -19.72 9.33 16.14
C TYR A 118 -19.13 8.87 17.48
N ALA A 119 -19.06 7.55 17.70
CA ALA A 119 -18.40 6.94 18.86
C ALA A 119 -16.86 7.01 18.79
N GLY A 120 -16.28 7.50 17.69
CA GLY A 120 -14.83 7.58 17.50
C GLY A 120 -14.14 6.24 17.27
N LEU A 121 -14.91 5.18 16.96
CA LEU A 121 -14.36 3.84 16.71
C LEU A 121 -13.69 3.76 15.33
N VAL A 122 -14.28 4.41 14.34
CA VAL A 122 -13.78 4.47 12.96
C VAL A 122 -13.76 5.91 12.50
N THR A 123 -12.66 6.34 11.88
CA THR A 123 -12.58 7.61 11.18
C THR A 123 -12.35 7.35 9.69
N GLY A 124 -13.07 8.07 8.84
CA GLY A 124 -13.06 7.79 7.41
C GLY A 124 -14.12 8.57 6.66
N GLN A 125 -14.27 8.25 5.38
CA GLN A 125 -15.25 8.83 4.47
C GLN A 125 -16.11 7.73 3.86
N LEU A 126 -17.42 7.97 3.78
CA LEU A 126 -18.33 7.09 3.06
C LEU A 126 -18.40 7.54 1.60
N ASP A 127 -18.06 6.64 0.68
CA ASP A 127 -18.24 6.83 -0.76
C ASP A 127 -19.47 6.03 -1.21
N GLN A 128 -20.58 6.75 -1.39
CA GLN A 128 -21.85 6.15 -1.78
C GLN A 128 -21.86 5.69 -3.25
N GLU A 129 -21.08 6.33 -4.13
CA GLU A 129 -21.01 5.98 -5.56
C GLU A 129 -20.27 4.65 -5.74
N ARG A 130 -19.12 4.51 -5.07
CA ARG A 130 -18.33 3.27 -5.09
C ARG A 130 -18.81 2.21 -4.11
N ARG A 131 -19.77 2.55 -3.25
CA ARG A 131 -20.32 1.69 -2.19
C ARG A 131 -19.21 1.16 -1.30
N CYS A 132 -18.32 2.05 -0.86
CA CYS A 132 -17.20 1.71 0.00
C CYS A 132 -17.02 2.71 1.15
N LEU A 133 -16.38 2.22 2.20
CA LEU A 133 -15.93 3.01 3.34
C LEU A 133 -14.42 3.18 3.24
N ASP A 134 -13.97 4.40 3.02
CA ASP A 134 -12.55 4.74 3.00
C ASP A 134 -12.11 5.07 4.42
N VAL A 135 -11.35 4.14 5.02
CA VAL A 135 -10.94 4.21 6.42
C VAL A 135 -9.62 4.98 6.54
N ALA A 136 -9.63 6.04 7.33
CA ALA A 136 -8.43 6.80 7.69
C ALA A 136 -7.74 6.18 8.91
N SER A 137 -8.50 5.89 9.97
CA SER A 137 -8.04 5.17 11.15
C SER A 137 -9.17 4.42 11.83
N CYS A 138 -8.84 3.40 12.61
CA CYS A 138 -9.80 2.69 13.44
C CYS A 138 -9.18 2.32 14.79
N VAL A 139 -10.03 2.15 15.78
CA VAL A 139 -9.65 1.54 17.06
C VAL A 139 -9.39 0.06 16.82
N HIS A 140 -8.36 -0.47 17.47
CA HIS A 140 -8.00 -1.88 17.36
C HIS A 140 -8.63 -2.66 18.49
N ARG A 141 -8.99 -3.92 18.21
CA ARG A 141 -9.57 -4.84 19.19
C ARG A 141 -8.47 -5.57 19.97
N ASP A 142 -8.87 -6.31 20.99
CA ASP A 142 -8.01 -7.17 21.80
C ASP A 142 -7.21 -8.18 20.96
N LEU A 143 -5.98 -8.44 21.41
CA LEU A 143 -5.08 -9.41 20.81
C LEU A 143 -5.40 -10.82 21.32
N ALA A 144 -5.72 -11.72 20.40
CA ALA A 144 -5.91 -13.13 20.75
C ALA A 144 -4.63 -13.71 21.39
N PRO A 145 -4.74 -14.49 22.47
CA PRO A 145 -3.58 -15.07 23.15
C PRO A 145 -3.01 -16.29 22.39
N ASP A 146 -3.46 -16.53 21.16
CA ASP A 146 -3.10 -17.67 20.33
C ASP A 146 -1.72 -17.54 19.65
N GLY A 147 -1.03 -16.41 19.85
CA GLY A 147 0.30 -16.12 19.31
C GLY A 147 0.34 -15.89 17.80
N LYS A 148 -0.73 -16.23 17.08
CA LYS A 148 -0.84 -16.10 15.61
C LYS A 148 -0.97 -14.65 15.20
N THR A 149 -1.78 -13.89 15.90
CA THR A 149 -1.92 -12.43 15.72
C THR A 149 -0.58 -11.72 15.91
N LEU A 150 0.19 -12.10 16.93
CA LEU A 150 1.50 -11.52 17.20
C LEU A 150 2.51 -11.85 16.08
N ALA A 151 2.58 -13.11 15.65
CA ALA A 151 3.43 -13.51 14.52
C ALA A 151 3.06 -12.77 13.22
N SER A 152 1.77 -12.59 12.95
CA SER A 152 1.30 -11.81 11.79
C SER A 152 1.71 -10.33 11.89
N LEU A 153 1.64 -9.75 13.08
CA LEU A 153 2.09 -8.37 13.33
C LEU A 153 3.59 -8.22 13.08
N GLU A 154 4.40 -9.15 13.59
CA GLU A 154 5.85 -9.19 13.35
C GLU A 154 6.17 -9.26 11.85
N GLU A 155 5.49 -10.15 11.12
CA GLU A 155 5.65 -10.26 9.66
C GLU A 155 5.26 -8.97 8.93
N ARG A 156 4.17 -8.32 9.33
CA ARG A 156 3.74 -7.04 8.75
C ARG A 156 4.78 -5.95 8.98
N LEU A 157 5.34 -5.85 10.19
CA LEU A 157 6.40 -4.89 10.51
C LEU A 157 7.69 -5.19 9.74
N ALA A 158 8.09 -6.46 9.62
CA ALA A 158 9.25 -6.86 8.84
C ALA A 158 9.08 -6.52 7.35
N ARG A 159 7.90 -6.78 6.77
CA ARG A 159 7.57 -6.38 5.40
C ARG A 159 7.62 -4.87 5.22
N TRP A 160 7.12 -4.10 6.18
CA TRP A 160 7.17 -2.64 6.15
C TRP A 160 8.61 -2.13 6.19
N LEU A 161 9.45 -2.67 7.08
CA LEU A 161 10.87 -2.34 7.16
C LEU A 161 11.61 -2.65 5.86
N LYS A 162 11.37 -3.82 5.26
CA LYS A 162 11.97 -4.20 3.98
C LYS A 162 11.55 -3.23 2.87
N LYS A 163 10.29 -2.80 2.85
CA LYS A 163 9.78 -1.84 1.87
C LYS A 163 10.43 -0.46 2.03
N THR A 164 10.57 0.05 3.26
CA THR A 164 11.22 1.34 3.51
C THR A 164 12.71 1.30 3.19
N GLN A 165 13.41 0.22 3.52
CA GLN A 165 14.80 0.00 3.12
C GLN A 165 14.94 -0.09 1.59
N GLY A 166 14.02 -0.76 0.91
CA GLY A 166 13.97 -0.82 -0.55
C GLY A 166 13.87 0.57 -1.18
N VAL A 167 12.92 1.39 -0.71
CA VAL A 167 12.77 2.79 -1.18
C VAL A 167 14.04 3.59 -0.89
N PHE A 168 14.61 3.49 0.31
CA PHE A 168 15.84 4.17 0.66
C PHE A 168 17.00 3.81 -0.28
N ASN A 169 17.20 2.52 -0.55
CA ASN A 169 18.24 2.06 -1.46
C ASN A 169 18.02 2.55 -2.89
N THR A 170 16.77 2.55 -3.38
CA THR A 170 16.47 3.10 -4.72
C THR A 170 16.75 4.60 -4.81
N LEU A 171 16.49 5.36 -3.75
CA LEU A 171 16.83 6.78 -3.69
C LEU A 171 18.35 6.98 -3.70
N ALA A 172 19.08 6.19 -2.90
CA ALA A 172 20.55 6.25 -2.88
C ALA A 172 21.17 5.92 -4.24
N THR A 173 20.65 4.91 -4.95
CA THR A 173 21.12 4.57 -6.31
C THR A 173 20.78 5.67 -7.31
N ASN A 174 19.59 6.25 -7.23
CA ASN A 174 19.17 7.34 -8.12
C ASN A 174 20.05 8.58 -7.92
N GLU A 175 20.44 8.89 -6.67
CA GLU A 175 21.35 9.99 -6.38
C GLU A 175 22.71 9.79 -7.04
N VAL A 176 23.28 8.58 -6.93
CA VAL A 176 24.56 8.25 -7.58
C VAL A 176 24.45 8.34 -9.09
N GLN A 177 23.37 7.80 -9.68
CA GLN A 177 23.12 7.85 -11.13
C GLN A 177 22.97 9.29 -11.64
N LEU A 178 22.29 10.16 -10.89
CA LEU A 178 22.18 11.58 -11.26
C LEU A 178 23.54 12.26 -11.24
N LYS A 179 24.37 12.02 -10.20
CA LYS A 179 25.72 12.58 -10.12
C LYS A 179 26.61 12.08 -11.25
N THR A 180 26.58 10.79 -11.58
CA THR A 180 27.39 10.23 -12.69
C THR A 180 26.91 10.72 -14.05
N ALA A 181 25.60 10.84 -14.27
CA ALA A 181 25.05 11.41 -15.50
C ALA A 181 25.45 12.88 -15.66
N GLN A 182 25.44 13.67 -14.58
CA GLN A 182 25.89 15.06 -14.59
C GLN A 182 27.39 15.20 -14.91
N THR A 183 28.26 14.39 -14.30
CA THR A 183 29.70 14.43 -14.61
C THR A 183 29.99 13.97 -16.03
N GLN A 184 29.28 12.95 -16.52
CA GLN A 184 29.39 12.50 -17.91
C GLN A 184 28.91 13.59 -18.87
N ALA A 185 27.76 14.22 -18.64
CA ALA A 185 27.24 15.31 -19.45
C ALA A 185 28.19 16.53 -19.46
N ALA A 186 28.73 16.91 -18.31
CA ALA A 186 29.72 17.99 -18.20
C ALA A 186 31.01 17.65 -18.98
N SER A 187 31.50 16.41 -18.86
CA SER A 187 32.67 15.96 -19.62
C SER A 187 32.41 15.93 -21.13
N HIS A 188 31.20 15.55 -21.56
CA HIS A 188 30.82 15.51 -22.95
C HIS A 188 30.68 16.92 -23.54
N ALA A 189 30.06 17.84 -22.79
CA ALA A 189 29.98 19.26 -23.15
C ALA A 189 31.38 19.89 -23.27
N ALA A 190 32.29 19.58 -22.35
CA ALA A 190 33.68 20.06 -22.40
C ALA A 190 34.44 19.52 -23.63
N ARG A 191 34.29 18.23 -23.95
CA ARG A 191 34.89 17.63 -25.16
C ARG A 191 34.33 18.23 -26.45
N GLN A 192 33.01 18.47 -26.50
CA GLN A 192 32.40 19.11 -27.65
C GLN A 192 32.88 20.56 -27.80
N ALA A 193 32.96 21.32 -26.72
CA ALA A 193 33.47 22.68 -26.74
C ALA A 193 34.93 22.75 -27.22
N SER A 194 35.80 21.85 -26.75
CA SER A 194 37.20 21.81 -27.21
C SER A 194 37.33 21.37 -28.67
N ALA A 195 36.54 20.39 -29.13
CA ALA A 195 36.51 19.98 -30.53
C ALA A 195 36.03 21.12 -31.45
N VAL A 196 35.00 21.86 -31.06
CA VAL A 196 34.53 23.05 -31.80
C VAL A 196 35.61 24.12 -31.85
N GLN A 197 36.32 24.37 -30.75
CA GLN A 197 37.40 25.35 -30.73
C GLN A 197 38.59 24.94 -31.60
N GLN A 198 38.97 23.66 -31.62
CA GLN A 198 40.00 23.14 -32.51
C GLN A 198 39.59 23.27 -33.98
N ALA A 199 38.36 22.90 -34.34
CA ALA A 199 37.84 23.07 -35.69
C ALA A 199 37.84 24.55 -36.12
N ARG A 200 37.45 25.45 -35.20
CA ARG A 200 37.46 26.90 -35.46
C ARG A 200 38.88 27.45 -35.65
N ASN A 201 39.84 26.98 -34.87
CA ASN A 201 41.25 27.39 -34.99
C ASN A 201 41.87 26.86 -36.29
N ALA A 202 41.60 25.59 -36.66
CA ALA A 202 42.04 25.02 -37.94
C ALA A 202 41.44 25.79 -39.13
N ALA A 203 40.15 26.12 -39.08
CA ALA A 203 39.52 26.93 -40.12
C ALA A 203 40.17 28.32 -40.25
N ARG A 204 40.53 28.96 -39.13
CA ARG A 204 41.28 30.23 -39.12
C ARG A 204 42.69 30.09 -39.69
N SER A 205 43.43 29.04 -39.34
CA SER A 205 44.79 28.83 -39.86
C SER A 205 44.78 28.54 -41.36
N LEU A 206 43.78 27.79 -41.86
CA LEU A 206 43.55 27.60 -43.29
C LEU A 206 43.26 28.93 -44.00
N ALA A 207 42.44 29.79 -43.38
CA ALA A 207 42.15 31.12 -43.93
C ALA A 207 43.38 32.05 -43.91
N SER A 208 44.29 31.94 -42.93
CA SER A 208 45.51 32.75 -42.88
C SER A 208 46.66 32.22 -43.75
N SER A 209 46.67 30.92 -44.06
CA SER A 209 47.61 30.31 -45.01
C SER A 209 47.18 30.45 -46.48
N GLY A 210 46.05 31.11 -46.73
CA GLY A 210 45.64 31.55 -48.06
C GLY A 210 46.56 32.65 -48.57
N VAL A 211 47.67 32.24 -49.18
CA VAL A 211 48.44 33.05 -50.13
C VAL A 211 47.52 33.28 -51.33
N ASP A 212 47.44 34.54 -51.76
CA ASP A 212 46.75 35.00 -52.95
C ASP A 212 47.30 34.30 -54.20
N ASP A 213 46.67 33.21 -54.64
CA ASP A 213 46.79 32.74 -56.03
C ASP A 213 45.40 32.33 -56.54
N TYR A 214 44.81 33.27 -57.30
CA TYR A 214 43.60 33.10 -58.09
C TYR A 214 43.93 32.22 -59.31
N GLU A 215 43.69 30.91 -59.24
CA GLU A 215 43.28 30.02 -60.34
C GLU A 215 43.44 28.55 -59.90
N GLY A 216 42.38 27.90 -59.40
CA GLY A 216 42.42 26.44 -59.21
C GLY A 216 41.43 25.77 -58.26
N VAL A 217 40.73 26.51 -57.39
CA VAL A 217 39.91 25.89 -56.31
C VAL A 217 38.49 25.46 -56.71
N ALA A 218 38.16 25.41 -58.00
CA ALA A 218 36.86 24.94 -58.48
C ALA A 218 36.68 23.41 -58.50
N HIS A 219 37.74 22.61 -58.21
CA HIS A 219 37.68 21.15 -58.38
C HIS A 219 37.56 20.34 -57.06
N LEU A 220 37.55 20.99 -55.89
CA LEU A 220 37.42 20.26 -54.60
C LEU A 220 36.12 20.53 -53.83
N LEU A 221 35.32 21.52 -54.26
CA LEU A 221 33.94 21.67 -53.83
C LEU A 221 33.05 20.97 -54.84
N GLY A 222 32.81 19.68 -54.60
CA GLY A 222 31.74 18.92 -55.24
C GLY A 222 30.37 19.51 -54.89
N THR A 223 30.01 20.60 -55.55
CA THR A 223 28.64 21.08 -55.70
C THR A 223 27.91 20.13 -56.66
N GLY A 224 27.46 18.99 -56.11
CA GLY A 224 26.37 18.22 -56.70
C GLY A 224 25.04 18.85 -56.30
N ALA A 225 24.53 19.76 -57.13
CA ALA A 225 23.19 20.29 -57.01
C ALA A 225 22.17 19.15 -57.21
N GLY A 226 21.54 18.71 -56.12
CA GLY A 226 20.35 17.86 -56.11
C GLY A 226 19.25 18.53 -55.29
N LEU A 227 18.49 19.41 -55.93
CA LEU A 227 17.27 20.00 -55.38
C LEU A 227 16.22 18.91 -55.08
N GLY A 228 16.21 18.41 -53.85
CA GLY A 228 15.17 17.53 -53.31
C GLY A 228 14.27 18.29 -52.33
N ARG A 229 13.06 18.66 -52.78
CA ARG A 229 11.98 19.27 -51.96
C ARG A 229 11.78 18.51 -50.63
N PRO A 230 11.63 19.18 -49.48
CA PRO A 230 11.17 18.51 -48.27
C PRO A 230 9.70 18.13 -48.40
N LYS A 231 9.42 16.83 -48.39
CA LYS A 231 8.06 16.29 -48.29
C LYS A 231 7.56 16.54 -46.86
N ARG A 232 6.61 17.46 -46.69
CA ARG A 232 5.81 17.64 -45.46
C ARG A 232 5.17 16.29 -45.10
N GLY A 233 5.77 15.57 -44.16
CA GLY A 233 5.20 14.40 -43.51
C GLY A 233 4.28 14.86 -42.38
N ARG A 234 2.98 14.83 -42.64
CA ARG A 234 1.91 15.02 -41.65
C ARG A 234 1.93 13.80 -40.72
N GLY A 235 2.07 14.04 -39.41
CA GLY A 235 2.02 13.01 -38.39
C GLY A 235 0.74 12.19 -38.48
N GLY A 236 0.90 10.88 -38.66
CA GLY A 236 -0.12 9.88 -38.42
C GLY A 236 -0.13 9.52 -36.93
N VAL A 237 -1.32 9.56 -36.35
CA VAL A 237 -1.64 9.14 -34.98
C VAL A 237 -1.32 7.65 -34.80
N PRO A 238 -0.69 7.21 -33.69
CA PRO A 238 -0.58 5.79 -33.40
C PRO A 238 -1.94 5.25 -32.95
N LYS A 239 -2.46 4.24 -33.67
CA LYS A 239 -3.57 3.41 -33.17
C LYS A 239 -3.00 2.40 -32.18
N HIS A 240 -3.47 2.46 -30.93
CA HIS A 240 -3.40 1.35 -30.01
C HIS A 240 -4.19 0.16 -30.59
N SER A 241 -3.53 -1.00 -30.68
CA SER A 241 -4.16 -2.30 -30.90
C SER A 241 -4.10 -3.04 -29.57
N THR A 242 -5.23 -3.06 -28.88
CA THR A 242 -5.55 -4.04 -27.84
C THR A 242 -5.73 -5.41 -28.49
N GLY A 243 -4.92 -6.36 -28.03
CA GLY A 243 -5.24 -7.79 -27.96
C GLY A 243 -5.10 -8.19 -26.50
#